data_AF-B7P8K0-F1
#
_entry.id   AF-B7P8K0-F1
#
_cell.length_a   1.000
_cell.length_b   1.000
_cell.length_c   1.000
_cell.angle_alpha   90.00
_cell.angle_beta   90.00
_cell.angle_gamma   90.00
#
_symmetry.space_group_name_H-M   'P 1'
#
loop_
_entity.id
_entity.type
_entity.pdbx_description
1 polymer ?
#
loop_
_entity_poly.entity_id
_entity_poly.type
_entity_poly.pdbx_seq_one_letter_code
_entity_poly.pdbx_strand_id
1 'polypeptide(L)'
;MKESHKADGEAAQKETAFARNFEDMARTYASRSVLTFVPLPEELHSTFQCWAKNQVGIQKKPCLFKLVPRGRSLRNSMRSDVH
;
A
#
# COMPACT_ATOMS: atom_id res chain seq x y z
N MET A 1 -11.65 -2.62 -57.16
CA MET A 1 -11.27 -4.04 -56.95
C MET A 1 -10.78 -4.17 -55.51
N LYS A 2 -11.51 -4.97 -54.72
CA LYS A 2 -11.21 -5.78 -53.49
C LYS A 2 -9.97 -5.41 -52.63
N GLU A 3 -10.17 -4.97 -51.38
CA GLU A 3 -10.19 -5.75 -50.09
C GLU A 3 -8.78 -6.21 -49.64
N SER A 4 -8.20 -5.79 -48.50
CA SER A 4 -8.51 -6.04 -47.06
C SER A 4 -7.49 -7.02 -46.46
N HIS A 5 -6.66 -6.57 -45.50
CA HIS A 5 -6.04 -7.35 -44.41
C HIS A 5 -5.47 -6.30 -43.43
N LYS A 6 -5.59 -6.36 -42.10
CA LYS A 6 -6.23 -7.25 -41.12
C LYS A 6 -6.20 -6.44 -39.79
N ALA A 7 -7.21 -6.64 -38.95
CA ALA A 7 -7.32 -6.07 -37.61
C ALA A 7 -6.20 -6.58 -36.66
N ASP A 8 -6.20 -6.07 -35.42
CA ASP A 8 -5.75 -6.69 -34.18
C ASP A 8 -4.75 -5.80 -33.42
N GLY A 9 -5.16 -5.27 -32.27
CA GLY A 9 -4.22 -4.63 -31.35
C GLY A 9 -4.77 -3.60 -30.36
N GLU A 10 -6.04 -3.68 -29.97
CA GLU A 10 -6.56 -2.98 -28.79
C GLU A 10 -6.06 -3.71 -27.53
N ALA A 11 -4.76 -3.63 -27.23
CA ALA A 11 -4.18 -4.23 -26.02
C ALA A 11 -2.79 -3.64 -25.73
N ALA A 12 -2.76 -2.57 -24.92
CA ALA A 12 -1.75 -2.31 -23.89
C ALA A 12 -1.89 -0.90 -23.27
N GLN A 13 -3.10 -0.35 -23.16
CA GLN A 13 -3.39 0.67 -22.15
C GLN A 13 -3.90 -0.04 -20.89
N LYS A 14 -3.01 -0.75 -20.19
CA LYS A 14 -3.39 -1.36 -18.90
C LYS A 14 -2.23 -1.49 -17.91
N GLU A 15 -1.32 -0.52 -17.89
CA GLU A 15 -0.36 -0.36 -16.80
C GLU A 15 -0.09 1.13 -16.49
N THR A 16 -1.16 1.89 -16.30
CA THR A 16 -1.09 3.13 -15.50
C THR A 16 -1.88 2.93 -14.21
N ALA A 17 -1.52 1.89 -13.46
CA ALA A 17 -1.72 1.95 -12.02
C ALA A 17 -0.81 3.08 -11.53
N PHE A 18 -1.40 4.24 -11.26
CA PHE A 18 -0.74 5.34 -10.58
C PHE A 18 0.03 4.76 -9.38
N ALA A 19 1.36 4.76 -9.42
CA ALA A 19 2.17 4.31 -8.30
C ALA A 19 1.77 5.15 -7.09
N ARG A 20 1.00 4.56 -6.17
CA ARG A 20 0.45 5.29 -5.03
C ARG A 20 1.58 5.58 -4.06
N ASN A 21 1.99 6.84 -4.03
CA ASN A 21 2.99 7.29 -3.07
C ASN A 21 2.30 7.57 -1.72
N PHE A 22 2.48 6.67 -0.75
CA PHE A 22 1.88 6.81 0.57
C PHE A 22 2.40 8.03 1.35
N GLU A 23 3.61 8.49 1.06
CA GLU A 23 4.18 9.70 1.66
C GLU A 23 3.34 10.94 1.34
N ASP A 24 2.81 11.04 0.11
CA ASP A 24 1.99 12.19 -0.30
C ASP A 24 0.64 12.25 0.44
N MET A 25 0.18 11.10 0.94
CA MET A 25 -1.05 10.99 1.76
C MET A 25 -0.77 11.03 3.26
N ALA A 26 0.50 10.93 3.67
CA ALA A 26 0.89 10.94 5.07
C ALA A 26 0.99 12.38 5.60
N ARG A 27 0.38 12.62 6.75
CA ARG A 27 0.48 13.90 7.48
C ARG A 27 1.05 13.63 8.87
N THR A 28 2.06 14.40 9.26
CA THR A 28 2.67 14.28 10.59
C THR A 28 2.51 15.58 11.36
N TYR A 29 2.04 15.46 12.61
CA TYR A 29 1.83 16.57 13.54
C TYR A 29 2.42 16.20 14.90
N ALA A 30 3.46 16.92 15.34
CA ALA A 30 4.16 16.67 16.59
C ALA A 30 4.54 15.19 16.78
N SER A 31 3.86 14.47 17.67
CA SER A 31 4.08 13.06 18.00
C SER A 31 3.15 12.09 17.26
N ARG A 32 2.42 12.54 16.23
CA ARG A 32 1.40 11.73 15.54
C ARG A 32 1.59 11.77 14.02
N SER A 33 1.65 10.60 13.41
CA SER A 33 1.56 10.43 11.96
C SER A 33 0.21 9.81 11.58
N VAL A 34 -0.41 10.36 10.54
CA VAL A 34 -1.74 9.97 10.06
C VAL A 34 -1.63 9.66 8.57
N LEU A 35 -1.99 8.44 8.19
CA LEU A 35 -2.13 8.02 6.81
C LEU A 35 -3.61 7.80 6.50
N THR A 36 -4.16 8.56 5.55
CA THR A 36 -5.54 8.39 5.08
C THR A 36 -5.51 7.92 3.63
N PHE A 37 -6.03 6.73 3.37
CA PHE A 37 -6.09 6.17 2.03
C PHE A 37 -7.28 5.20 1.89
N VAL A 38 -7.66 4.93 0.64
CA VAL A 38 -8.63 3.88 0.28
C VAL A 38 -7.85 2.72 -0.30
N PRO A 39 -7.82 1.53 0.32
CA PRO A 39 -7.03 0.41 -0.15
C PRO A 39 -7.60 -0.19 -1.45
N LEU A 40 -6.71 -0.61 -2.33
CA LEU A 40 -7.05 -1.45 -3.48
C LEU A 40 -7.08 -2.93 -3.06
N PRO A 41 -7.77 -3.81 -3.82
CA PRO A 41 -7.85 -5.24 -3.49
C PRO A 41 -6.50 -5.92 -3.30
N GLU A 42 -5.50 -5.58 -4.11
CA GLU A 42 -4.13 -6.08 -4.01
C GLU A 42 -3.39 -5.63 -2.74
N GLU A 43 -3.81 -4.53 -2.11
CA GLU A 43 -3.19 -3.96 -0.91
C GLU A 43 -3.77 -4.52 0.40
N LEU A 44 -4.86 -5.28 0.34
CA LEU A 44 -5.59 -5.73 1.54
C LEU A 44 -4.78 -6.63 2.49
N HIS A 45 -3.60 -7.09 2.08
CA HIS A 45 -2.67 -7.88 2.89
C HIS A 45 -1.34 -7.15 3.20
N SER A 46 -1.26 -5.85 2.86
CA SER A 46 -0.05 -5.05 3.04
C SER A 46 0.24 -4.74 4.52
N THR A 47 1.51 -4.47 4.81
CA THR A 47 1.96 -3.98 6.12
C THR A 47 2.55 -2.58 5.96
N PHE A 48 2.01 -1.62 6.72
CA PHE A 48 2.51 -0.25 6.78
C PHE A 48 3.52 -0.11 7.91
N GLN A 49 4.60 0.60 7.63
CA GLN A 49 5.63 0.94 8.61
C GLN A 49 5.55 2.43 8.92
N CYS A 50 5.51 2.79 10.20
CA CYS A 50 5.59 4.17 10.65
C CYS A 50 6.95 4.39 11.34
N TRP A 51 7.68 5.41 10.87
CA TRP A 51 8.98 5.81 11.40
C TRP A 51 8.89 7.20 12.00
N ALA A 52 9.26 7.35 13.27
CA ALA A 52 9.37 8.66 13.90
C ALA A 52 10.81 9.20 13.84
N LYS A 53 10.93 10.51 13.61
CA LYS A 53 12.19 11.26 13.72
C LYS A 53 11.95 12.54 14.50
N ASN A 54 12.81 12.84 15.46
CA ASN A 54 12.84 14.11 16.18
C ASN A 54 14.29 14.57 16.39
N GLN A 55 14.51 15.63 17.18
CA GLN A 55 15.85 16.16 17.45
C GLN A 55 16.75 15.20 18.25
N VAL A 56 16.18 14.25 19.00
CA VAL A 56 16.94 13.23 19.74
C VAL A 56 17.43 12.14 18.79
N GLY A 57 16.66 11.80 17.75
CA GLY A 57 17.08 10.85 16.74
C GLY A 57 15.94 10.23 15.93
N ILE A 58 16.24 9.10 15.30
CA ILE A 58 15.31 8.30 14.50
C ILE A 58 14.93 7.05 15.30
N GLN A 59 13.66 6.67 15.24
CA GLN A 59 13.14 5.44 15.82
C GLN A 59 13.88 4.22 15.27
N LYS A 60 14.37 3.31 16.13
CA LYS A 60 15.16 2.13 15.71
C LYS A 60 14.33 0.99 15.12
N LYS A 61 13.07 0.84 15.53
CA LYS A 61 12.15 -0.21 15.08
C LYS A 61 10.82 0.44 14.69
N PRO A 62 10.27 0.23 13.49
CA PRO A 62 9.05 0.90 13.06
C PRO A 62 7.84 0.41 13.85
N CYS A 63 6.79 1.22 13.90
CA CYS A 63 5.47 0.71 14.24
C CYS A 63 4.90 -0.01 13.02
N LEU A 64 4.37 -1.22 13.19
CA LEU A 64 3.80 -2.02 12.11
C LEU A 64 2.28 -2.03 12.18
N PHE A 65 1.61 -1.74 11.06
CA PHE A 65 0.17 -1.84 10.90
C PHE A 65 -0.17 -2.76 9.75
N LYS A 66 -0.83 -3.87 10.04
CA LYS A 66 -1.22 -4.86 9.02
C LYS A 66 -2.63 -4.56 8.54
N LEU A 67 -2.79 -4.34 7.24
CA LEU A 67 -4.11 -4.34 6.64
C LEU A 67 -4.56 -5.79 6.47
N VAL A 68 -5.80 -6.05 6.85
CA VAL A 68 -6.44 -7.35 6.62
C VAL A 68 -7.82 -7.15 6.05
N PRO A 69 -8.27 -8.01 5.11
CA PRO A 69 -9.64 -7.97 4.64
C PRO A 69 -10.60 -8.25 5.79
N ARG A 70 -11.78 -7.63 5.71
CA ARG A 70 -12.88 -7.91 6.64
C ARG A 70 -13.20 -9.41 6.61
N GLY A 71 -13.36 -10.01 7.79
CA GLY A 71 -13.68 -11.45 7.94
C GLY A 71 -12.47 -12.36 8.19
N ARG A 72 -11.23 -11.86 8.08
CA ARG A 72 -10.03 -12.61 8.50
C ARG A 72 -9.66 -12.24 9.95
N SER A 73 -9.50 -13.24 10.81
CA SER A 73 -9.13 -13.04 12.22
C SER A 73 -7.65 -12.69 12.38
N LEU A 74 -7.36 -11.55 13.03
CA LEU A 74 -5.99 -11.17 13.39
C LEU A 74 -5.36 -12.05 14.47
N ARG A 75 -6.16 -12.86 15.18
CA ARG A 75 -5.73 -13.68 16.33
C ARG A 75 -4.63 -14.68 15.98
N ASN A 76 -4.65 -15.21 14.75
CA ASN A 76 -3.64 -16.14 14.26
C ASN A 76 -2.52 -15.44 13.48
N SER A 77 -2.74 -14.21 13.00
CA SER A 77 -1.73 -13.50 12.19
C SER A 77 -0.70 -12.76 13.06
N MET A 78 -1.07 -12.28 14.24
CA MET A 78 -0.13 -11.58 15.16
C MET A 78 0.78 -12.51 15.97
N ARG A 79 0.49 -13.82 16.04
CA ARG A 79 1.34 -14.79 16.77
C ARG A 79 2.59 -15.20 15.98
N SER A 80 2.55 -15.13 14.65
CA SER A 80 3.67 -15.53 13.79
C SER A 80 4.80 -14.49 13.76
N ASP A 81 4.52 -13.23 14.11
CA ASP A 81 5.47 -12.12 14.06
C ASP A 81 6.28 -11.94 15.38
N VAL A 82 6.14 -12.87 16.34
CA VAL A 82 6.87 -12.90 17.64
C VAL A 82 7.83 -14.11 17.70
N HIS A 83 8.59 -14.35 16.64
CA HIS A 83 9.71 -15.31 16.64
C HIS A 83 10.96 -14.65 16.06
#